data_AF-A0A2S8RXC2-F1
#
_entry.id   AF-A0A2S8RXC2-F1
#
_cell.length_a   1.000
_cell.length_b   1.000
_cell.length_c   1.000
_cell.angle_alpha   90.00
_cell.angle_beta   90.00
_cell.angle_gamma   90.00
#
_symmetry.space_group_name_H-M   'P 1'
#
loop_
_entity.id
_entity.type
_entity.pdbx_description
1 polymer ?
#
loop_
_entity_poly.entity_id
_entity_poly.type
_entity_poly.pdbx_seq_one_letter_code
_entity_poly.pdbx_strand_id
1 'polypeptide(L)'
;MRRRDAAVRLRMQWFALRQNTFACRPILGQACRRAQRGTTPAFRLSSDQRPERPPEPAMESTLSNSPGLTRVSWLDAEPKPLAPHADDDRAYAYLAMIRRYIGGAADADARTDALAPAATPNAPNAPNAPNAPNAPNAPNAPNAPNAPNAPNAPNAPITAADCLERLTEADRVFADWLRPLHRTAADIAGAEPSRMADALNHMHHASRRLTLCDAVLLDNVVDLARTTIDEQVPGDFIETGVWRGGVTILLRAALSAFGDASRNVWVADSFAGLPAPDPAVDLREAIWHHVMGAVDGLRSDLAGVRESFARAGLLDRRVRFLPGWFADTLPAAPIERLALMRLDGDWYESTRVALDALYPRLSPGGFVIVDDYGLPTGCARAVDEYRAAHGIDAPLTRVNGQAVYWRKPW
;
A
#
# COMPACT_ATOMS: atom_id res chain seq x y z
N MET A 1 -52.26 -25.00 -7.51
CA MET A 1 -53.58 -24.93 -8.19
C MET A 1 -53.74 -23.52 -8.77
N ARG A 2 -53.66 -23.38 -10.10
CA ARG A 2 -54.11 -22.29 -11.01
C ARG A 2 -53.59 -20.85 -10.73
N ARG A 3 -52.75 -20.27 -11.62
CA ARG A 3 -53.08 -19.42 -12.81
C ARG A 3 -53.68 -18.05 -12.40
N ARG A 4 -53.34 -16.86 -12.95
CA ARG A 4 -52.78 -16.44 -14.25
C ARG A 4 -52.64 -14.89 -14.27
N ASP A 5 -51.67 -14.39 -15.05
CA ASP A 5 -51.67 -13.29 -16.04
C ASP A 5 -52.49 -12.00 -15.89
N ALA A 6 -51.80 -10.85 -16.10
CA ALA A 6 -52.08 -9.79 -17.10
C ALA A 6 -50.92 -8.75 -17.03
N ALA A 7 -50.06 -8.44 -18.02
CA ALA A 7 -50.16 -8.15 -19.46
C ALA A 7 -50.91 -6.84 -19.81
N VAL A 8 -50.18 -5.87 -20.41
CA VAL A 8 -50.53 -4.87 -21.47
C VAL A 8 -49.47 -3.74 -21.42
N ARG A 9 -48.48 -3.64 -22.32
CA ARG A 9 -48.42 -3.15 -23.74
C ARG A 9 -48.62 -1.64 -23.93
N LEU A 10 -47.59 -0.95 -24.47
CA LEU A 10 -47.59 0.00 -25.64
C LEU A 10 -46.16 0.55 -25.84
N ARG A 11 -45.36 0.10 -26.83
CA ARG A 11 -45.21 0.50 -28.26
C ARG A 11 -44.77 1.97 -28.47
N MET A 12 -43.54 2.19 -28.97
CA MET A 12 -43.15 2.55 -30.37
C MET A 12 -43.47 4.02 -30.71
N GLN A 13 -42.69 4.88 -31.38
CA GLN A 13 -41.50 4.91 -32.26
C GLN A 13 -41.11 6.43 -32.32
N TRP A 14 -39.90 6.90 -32.64
CA TRP A 14 -39.39 7.23 -33.99
C TRP A 14 -38.01 7.91 -33.77
N PHE A 15 -36.90 7.41 -34.35
CA PHE A 15 -36.24 7.85 -35.60
C PHE A 15 -35.80 9.34 -35.59
N ALA A 16 -34.63 9.81 -36.03
CA ALA A 16 -33.30 9.33 -36.41
C ALA A 16 -32.51 10.59 -36.86
N LEU A 17 -31.22 10.42 -37.25
CA LEU A 17 -30.34 11.31 -38.05
C LEU A 17 -29.60 12.40 -37.22
N ARG A 18 -28.29 12.64 -37.37
CA ARG A 18 -27.23 12.31 -38.36
C ARG A 18 -25.88 12.31 -37.60
N GLN A 19 -25.03 11.29 -37.80
CA GLN A 19 -23.84 11.35 -38.65
C GLN A 19 -22.92 12.54 -38.39
N ASN A 20 -21.75 12.28 -37.77
CA ASN A 20 -20.50 12.84 -38.29
C ASN A 20 -19.38 11.81 -38.12
N THR A 21 -18.94 11.31 -39.27
CA THR A 21 -17.81 10.43 -39.51
C THR A 21 -16.50 11.21 -39.41
N PHE A 22 -15.56 10.74 -38.60
CA PHE A 22 -14.13 10.97 -38.87
C PHE A 22 -13.43 9.61 -38.88
N ALA A 23 -13.12 9.18 -40.10
CA ALA A 23 -12.28 8.04 -40.38
C ALA A 23 -10.83 8.53 -40.48
N CYS A 24 -9.94 8.00 -39.63
CA CYS A 24 -8.50 8.01 -39.91
C CYS A 24 -8.13 6.59 -40.38
N ARG A 25 -7.88 6.46 -41.69
CA ARG A 25 -7.24 5.28 -42.28
C ARG A 25 -5.72 5.35 -42.11
N PRO A 26 -5.03 4.20 -42.13
CA PRO A 26 -3.60 4.11 -41.88
C PRO A 26 -2.78 4.48 -43.12
N ILE A 27 -1.61 5.09 -42.90
CA ILE A 27 -0.61 5.34 -43.93
C ILE A 27 0.29 4.11 -44.04
N LEU A 28 0.28 3.48 -45.22
CA LEU A 28 1.26 2.51 -45.68
C LEU A 28 1.88 3.08 -46.96
N GLY A 29 3.20 3.19 -47.01
CA GLY A 29 3.88 3.66 -48.21
C GLY A 29 5.41 3.71 -48.11
N GLN A 30 6.03 2.55 -48.39
CA GLN A 30 7.32 2.38 -49.09
C GLN A 30 8.60 2.96 -48.45
N ALA A 31 9.81 2.42 -48.60
CA ALA A 31 10.35 1.16 -49.07
C ALA A 31 11.85 1.24 -48.74
N CYS A 32 12.46 0.16 -48.26
CA CYS A 32 13.86 -0.13 -48.62
C CYS A 32 14.12 -1.62 -48.56
N ARG A 33 14.29 -2.22 -49.74
CA ARG A 33 14.75 -3.60 -49.95
C ARG A 33 16.26 -3.58 -50.16
N ARG A 34 16.98 -4.47 -49.45
CA ARG A 34 18.14 -5.28 -49.90
C ARG A 34 18.28 -6.40 -48.84
N ALA A 35 17.89 -7.64 -49.13
CA ALA A 35 18.67 -8.71 -49.79
C ALA A 35 19.98 -8.97 -49.02
N GLN A 36 20.32 -10.16 -48.50
CA GLN A 36 20.34 -11.50 -49.12
C GLN A 36 20.37 -12.59 -48.00
N ARG A 37 19.54 -13.65 -48.09
CA ARG A 37 19.84 -15.06 -48.50
C ARG A 37 20.69 -15.91 -47.52
N GLY A 38 20.16 -17.10 -47.21
CA GLY A 38 20.87 -18.26 -46.64
C GLY A 38 19.91 -19.20 -45.88
N THR A 39 19.01 -19.93 -46.55
CA THR A 39 19.07 -21.41 -46.77
C THR A 39 19.06 -22.27 -45.49
N THR A 40 17.92 -22.93 -45.27
CA THR A 40 17.66 -24.17 -44.48
C THR A 40 18.41 -25.39 -45.08
N PRO A 41 18.50 -26.61 -44.44
CA PRO A 41 17.44 -27.27 -43.67
C PRO A 41 17.87 -28.12 -42.44
N ALA A 42 16.84 -28.74 -41.85
CA ALA A 42 16.74 -29.57 -40.66
C ALA A 42 17.66 -30.81 -40.56
N PHE A 43 17.85 -31.28 -39.32
CA PHE A 43 18.12 -32.68 -38.98
C PHE A 43 17.29 -33.11 -37.75
N ARG A 44 16.65 -34.29 -37.86
CA ARG A 44 16.04 -35.07 -36.77
C ARG A 44 17.06 -36.09 -36.23
N LEU A 45 16.87 -36.50 -34.97
CA LEU A 45 17.03 -37.84 -34.34
C LEU A 45 17.32 -37.60 -32.83
N SER A 46 16.45 -37.98 -31.88
CA SER A 46 16.14 -39.31 -31.33
C SER A 46 17.14 -39.83 -30.28
N SER A 47 16.61 -40.63 -29.33
CA SER A 47 17.18 -41.33 -28.16
C SER A 47 17.59 -40.43 -26.98
N ASP A 48 16.95 -40.44 -25.81
CA ASP A 48 16.62 -41.55 -24.87
C ASP A 48 17.85 -42.03 -24.08
N GLN A 49 17.61 -42.40 -22.82
CA GLN A 49 18.52 -42.95 -21.79
C GLN A 49 19.03 -41.99 -20.70
N ARG A 50 18.28 -41.97 -19.59
CA ARG A 50 18.83 -41.90 -18.23
C ARG A 50 19.68 -43.15 -17.95
N PRO A 51 20.57 -43.06 -16.94
CA PRO A 51 20.66 -44.16 -15.99
C PRO A 51 20.51 -43.68 -14.54
N GLU A 52 19.62 -44.37 -13.80
CA GLU A 52 19.54 -44.37 -12.34
C GLU A 52 20.59 -45.32 -11.72
N ARG A 53 21.08 -44.97 -10.52
CA ARG A 53 21.35 -45.81 -9.30
C ARG A 53 22.56 -45.28 -8.51
N PRO A 54 22.75 -45.65 -7.22
CA PRO A 54 21.84 -46.20 -6.19
C PRO A 54 21.88 -45.40 -4.85
N PRO A 55 21.08 -45.76 -3.81
CA PRO A 55 21.04 -45.04 -2.53
C PRO A 55 21.98 -45.61 -1.44
N GLU A 56 22.06 -44.87 -0.32
CA GLU A 56 22.54 -45.23 1.05
C GLU A 56 23.95 -44.77 1.49
N PRO A 57 24.23 -44.59 2.81
CA PRO A 57 23.39 -44.83 4.00
C PRO A 57 23.25 -43.64 4.97
N ALA A 58 22.32 -43.80 5.92
CA ALA A 58 22.18 -43.00 7.12
C ALA A 58 23.41 -43.12 8.04
N MET A 59 23.83 -42.01 8.64
CA MET A 59 24.63 -42.00 9.86
C MET A 59 23.94 -41.16 10.93
N GLU A 60 23.37 -41.85 11.91
CA GLU A 60 23.32 -41.36 13.28
C GLU A 60 24.76 -41.26 13.81
N SER A 61 25.13 -40.09 14.35
CA SER A 61 26.21 -40.00 15.32
C SER A 61 25.72 -39.19 16.51
N THR A 62 25.50 -39.92 17.60
CA THR A 62 25.30 -39.42 18.96
C THR A 62 26.59 -38.84 19.55
N LEU A 63 26.39 -38.04 20.62
CA LEU A 63 27.36 -37.59 21.65
C LEU A 63 28.12 -36.27 21.39
N SER A 64 27.70 -35.18 22.05
CA SER A 64 28.11 -34.90 23.43
C SER A 64 27.94 -33.42 23.79
N ASN A 65 27.37 -33.18 24.97
CA ASN A 65 27.07 -31.88 25.56
C ASN A 65 28.30 -31.05 25.89
N SER A 66 28.19 -29.73 25.70
CA SER A 66 28.74 -28.72 26.60
C SER A 66 27.83 -27.48 26.62
N PRO A 67 27.69 -26.80 27.77
CA PRO A 67 26.48 -26.06 28.12
C PRO A 67 26.58 -24.57 27.79
N GLY A 68 25.42 -23.96 27.58
CA GLY A 68 25.26 -22.50 27.63
C GLY A 68 25.15 -21.86 26.26
N LEU A 69 23.93 -21.81 25.74
CA LEU A 69 23.32 -20.72 24.98
C LEU A 69 21.93 -21.21 24.55
N THR A 70 20.90 -20.78 25.27
CA THR A 70 19.50 -21.03 24.92
C THR A 70 19.23 -20.38 23.56
N ARG A 71 19.26 -21.19 22.50
CA ARG A 71 18.79 -20.82 21.18
C ARG A 71 17.27 -20.76 21.26
N VAL A 72 16.71 -19.56 21.44
CA VAL A 72 15.27 -19.35 21.35
C VAL A 72 14.85 -19.60 19.90
N SER A 73 14.22 -20.76 19.66
CA SER A 73 13.54 -21.06 18.40
C SER A 73 12.29 -20.18 18.31
N TRP A 74 12.29 -19.22 17.39
CA TRP A 74 11.14 -18.34 17.12
C TRP A 74 10.25 -18.85 15.98
N LEU A 75 10.26 -20.15 15.69
CA LEU A 75 9.59 -20.68 14.47
C LEU A 75 8.51 -21.74 14.66
N ASP A 76 8.22 -22.20 15.89
CA ASP A 76 7.24 -23.30 16.08
C ASP A 76 6.11 -23.02 17.07
N ALA A 77 5.99 -21.80 17.61
CA ALA A 77 4.81 -21.45 18.39
C ALA A 77 3.69 -21.02 17.44
N GLU A 78 2.85 -21.97 17.01
CA GLU A 78 1.54 -21.61 16.45
C GLU A 78 0.82 -20.72 17.48
N PRO A 79 0.47 -19.47 17.15
CA PRO A 79 -0.33 -18.64 18.03
C PRO A 79 -1.62 -19.41 18.34
N LYS A 80 -1.99 -19.50 19.61
CA LYS A 80 -3.23 -20.16 20.02
C LYS A 80 -4.38 -19.56 19.19
N PRO A 81 -5.10 -20.35 18.38
CA PRO A 81 -6.15 -19.81 17.54
C PRO A 81 -7.18 -19.14 18.45
N LEU A 82 -7.36 -17.84 18.27
CA LEU A 82 -8.48 -17.11 18.85
C LEU A 82 -9.74 -17.81 18.35
N ALA A 83 -10.50 -18.41 19.28
CA ALA A 83 -11.72 -19.13 18.94
C ALA A 83 -12.70 -18.16 18.26
N PRO A 84 -13.45 -18.62 17.23
CA PRO A 84 -14.51 -17.82 16.61
C PRO A 84 -15.44 -17.24 17.67
N HIS A 85 -15.74 -15.95 17.57
CA HIS A 85 -16.75 -15.34 18.41
C HIS A 85 -18.13 -15.73 17.84
N ALA A 86 -18.80 -16.68 18.47
CA ALA A 86 -20.15 -17.12 18.08
C ALA A 86 -21.25 -16.05 18.30
N ASP A 87 -20.86 -14.83 18.67
CA ASP A 87 -21.73 -13.71 19.05
C ASP A 87 -21.17 -12.44 18.41
N ASP A 88 -22.00 -11.77 17.60
CA ASP A 88 -21.65 -10.56 16.86
C ASP A 88 -21.07 -9.48 17.79
N ASP A 89 -21.61 -9.33 19.00
CA ASP A 89 -21.14 -8.34 19.97
C ASP A 89 -19.68 -8.57 20.35
N ARG A 90 -19.28 -9.83 20.50
CA ARG A 90 -17.88 -10.19 20.80
C ARG A 90 -16.98 -10.00 19.58
N ALA A 91 -17.46 -10.35 18.39
CA ALA A 91 -16.72 -10.16 17.13
C ALA A 91 -16.40 -8.67 16.91
N TYR A 92 -17.39 -7.78 17.02
CA TYR A 92 -17.18 -6.35 16.85
C TYR A 92 -16.39 -5.71 18.00
N ALA A 93 -16.52 -6.20 19.24
CA ALA A 93 -15.67 -5.75 20.34
C ALA A 93 -14.19 -6.09 20.09
N TYR A 94 -13.89 -7.28 19.56
CA TYR A 94 -12.54 -7.67 19.15
C TYR A 94 -12.02 -6.79 18.00
N LEU A 95 -12.84 -6.56 16.97
CA LEU A 95 -12.46 -5.69 15.84
C LEU A 95 -12.23 -4.23 16.28
N ALA A 96 -13.00 -3.73 17.25
CA ALA A 96 -12.78 -2.41 17.83
C ALA A 96 -11.45 -2.31 18.60
N MET A 97 -11.02 -3.38 19.28
CA MET A 97 -9.69 -3.46 19.88
C MET A 97 -8.60 -3.41 18.81
N ILE A 98 -8.74 -4.17 17.72
CA ILE A 98 -7.79 -4.15 16.61
C ILE A 98 -7.74 -2.76 15.94
N ARG A 99 -8.87 -2.10 15.73
CA ARG A 99 -8.94 -0.73 15.18
C ARG A 99 -8.18 0.27 16.05
N ARG A 100 -8.29 0.18 17.38
CA ARG A 100 -7.52 1.03 18.30
C ARG A 100 -6.01 0.78 18.18
N TYR A 101 -5.62 -0.50 18.09
CA TYR A 101 -4.22 -0.89 17.91
C TYR A 101 -3.64 -0.31 16.61
N ILE A 102 -4.28 -0.56 15.47
CA ILE A 102 -3.78 -0.09 14.17
C ILE A 102 -3.89 1.42 13.99
N GLY A 103 -4.83 2.08 14.69
CA GLY A 103 -4.94 3.53 14.75
C GLY A 103 -3.89 4.22 15.63
N GLY A 104 -2.98 3.46 16.27
CA GLY A 104 -1.90 3.99 17.09
C GLY A 104 -2.33 4.44 18.49
N ALA A 105 -3.51 4.03 18.97
CA ALA A 105 -4.05 4.41 20.27
C ALA A 105 -3.56 3.52 21.44
N ALA A 106 -2.58 2.64 21.21
CA ALA A 106 -2.01 1.80 22.25
C ALA A 106 -0.85 2.52 23.00
N ASP A 107 -0.95 2.53 24.33
CA ASP A 107 -0.02 3.06 25.34
C ASP A 107 0.03 4.58 25.57
N ALA A 108 -1.13 5.24 25.61
CA ALA A 108 -1.25 6.53 26.32
C ALA A 108 -1.42 6.33 27.85
N ASP A 109 -2.10 5.26 28.26
CA ASP A 109 -2.40 5.00 29.68
C ASP A 109 -1.23 4.42 30.50
N ALA A 110 -0.18 3.91 29.85
CA ALA A 110 1.00 3.38 30.54
C ALA A 110 2.02 4.47 30.95
N ARG A 111 1.82 5.73 30.54
CA ARG A 111 2.74 6.85 30.84
C ARG A 111 2.28 7.78 31.95
N THR A 112 1.05 7.64 32.46
CA THR A 112 0.54 8.48 33.55
C THR A 112 1.00 8.04 34.94
N ASP A 113 1.55 6.83 35.10
CA ASP A 113 1.93 6.30 36.43
C ASP A 113 3.44 6.23 36.70
N ALA A 114 4.29 6.74 35.81
CA ALA A 114 5.76 6.60 35.92
C ALA A 114 6.56 7.91 36.02
N LEU A 115 5.94 9.05 36.34
CA LEU A 115 6.64 10.31 36.60
C LEU A 115 6.05 11.08 37.80
N ALA A 116 6.10 10.48 38.99
CA ALA A 116 6.16 11.24 40.22
C ALA A 116 7.65 11.29 40.66
N PRO A 117 8.34 12.44 40.60
CA PRO A 117 9.72 12.51 41.06
C PRO A 117 9.76 12.43 42.59
N ALA A 118 10.40 11.40 43.10
CA ALA A 118 10.83 11.32 44.50
C ALA A 118 11.80 12.47 44.79
N ALA A 119 11.56 13.19 45.89
CA ALA A 119 12.39 14.29 46.37
C ALA A 119 13.82 13.82 46.68
N THR A 120 14.82 14.49 46.11
CA THR A 120 16.23 14.35 46.48
C THR A 120 16.65 15.45 47.46
N PRO A 121 17.52 15.18 48.47
CA PRO A 121 17.97 16.18 49.44
C PRO A 121 18.98 17.16 48.84
N ASN A 122 18.95 18.41 49.31
CA ASN A 122 19.82 19.52 48.88
C ASN A 122 21.32 19.24 49.09
N ALA A 123 22.13 19.55 48.08
CA ALA A 123 23.59 19.66 48.15
C ALA A 123 24.03 21.14 48.18
N PRO A 124 25.18 21.48 48.81
CA PRO A 124 25.53 22.86 49.18
C PRO A 124 26.13 23.68 48.02
N ASN A 125 25.97 25.01 48.12
CA ASN A 125 26.43 26.01 47.14
C ASN A 125 27.96 26.05 46.95
N ALA A 126 28.41 26.11 45.70
CA ALA A 126 29.79 26.41 45.31
C ALA A 126 30.02 27.93 45.14
N PRO A 127 31.25 28.45 45.34
CA PRO A 127 31.53 29.88 45.33
C PRO A 127 31.71 30.46 43.91
N ASN A 128 31.41 31.76 43.77
CA ASN A 128 31.52 32.52 42.52
C ASN A 128 32.97 32.72 42.05
N ALA A 129 33.19 32.61 40.73
CA ALA A 129 34.46 32.94 40.06
C ALA A 129 34.56 34.44 39.70
N PRO A 130 35.79 35.02 39.54
CA PRO A 130 35.98 36.45 39.31
C PRO A 130 35.82 36.86 37.83
N ASN A 131 35.42 38.11 37.62
CA ASN A 131 35.23 38.72 36.30
C ASN A 131 36.56 38.98 35.57
N ALA A 132 36.62 38.66 34.27
CA ALA A 132 37.71 38.97 33.35
C ALA A 132 37.45 40.30 32.58
N PRO A 133 38.50 41.04 32.15
CA PRO A 133 38.36 42.37 31.56
C PRO A 133 37.98 42.36 30.07
N ASN A 134 37.33 43.44 29.62
CA ASN A 134 36.82 43.65 28.27
C ASN A 134 37.93 43.82 27.22
N ALA A 135 37.81 43.13 26.08
CA ALA A 135 38.62 43.30 24.87
C ALA A 135 37.95 44.26 23.85
N PRO A 136 38.73 44.95 22.98
CA PRO A 136 38.21 45.99 22.10
C PRO A 136 37.50 45.45 20.84
N ASN A 137 36.57 46.25 20.30
CA ASN A 137 35.71 45.92 19.16
C ASN A 137 36.48 45.74 17.84
N ALA A 138 36.22 44.64 17.15
CA ALA A 138 36.65 44.35 15.78
C ALA A 138 35.60 44.83 14.74
N PRO A 139 35.99 45.15 13.49
CA PRO A 139 35.07 45.70 12.48
C PRO A 139 34.13 44.64 11.88
N ASN A 140 32.95 45.07 11.44
CA ASN A 140 31.90 44.23 10.87
C ASN A 140 32.34 43.52 9.59
N ALA A 141 32.20 42.19 9.57
CA ALA A 141 32.36 41.35 8.38
C ALA A 141 31.12 41.45 7.46
N PRO A 142 31.27 41.30 6.14
CA PRO A 142 30.16 41.32 5.20
C PRO A 142 29.23 40.09 5.40
N ASN A 143 27.94 40.29 5.14
CA ASN A 143 26.90 39.25 5.28
C ASN A 143 27.28 38.00 4.48
N ALA A 144 27.39 36.87 5.18
CA ALA A 144 27.52 35.56 4.58
C ALA A 144 26.21 35.18 3.84
N PRO A 145 26.29 34.47 2.71
CA PRO A 145 25.10 33.89 2.08
C PRO A 145 24.42 32.92 3.06
N ASN A 146 23.08 32.90 3.06
CA ASN A 146 22.31 32.01 3.92
C ASN A 146 22.80 30.57 3.76
N ALA A 147 23.25 29.99 4.87
CA ALA A 147 23.59 28.58 4.93
C ALA A 147 22.33 27.76 4.58
N PRO A 148 22.45 26.63 3.85
CA PRO A 148 21.34 25.70 3.72
C PRO A 148 20.85 25.30 5.11
N ASN A 149 19.53 25.30 5.30
CA ASN A 149 18.93 24.90 6.57
C ASN A 149 19.46 23.53 6.98
N ALA A 150 19.89 23.42 8.24
CA ALA A 150 20.27 22.13 8.81
C ALA A 150 19.11 21.14 8.63
N PRO A 151 19.37 19.85 8.37
CA PRO A 151 18.30 18.86 8.30
C PRO A 151 17.48 18.94 9.58
N ASN A 152 16.16 19.11 9.44
CA ASN A 152 15.22 19.20 10.55
C ASN A 152 15.52 18.09 11.55
N ALA A 153 15.53 18.42 12.85
CA ALA A 153 15.65 17.43 13.89
C ALA A 153 14.65 16.30 13.61
N PRO A 154 15.05 15.02 13.70
CA PRO A 154 14.27 13.90 13.15
C PRO A 154 12.87 13.74 13.76
N ASN A 155 12.46 14.53 14.75
CA ASN A 155 11.12 14.46 15.35
C ASN A 155 10.36 15.79 15.33
N ALA A 156 10.85 16.81 14.61
CA ALA A 156 10.12 18.06 14.46
C ALA A 156 8.94 17.86 13.48
N PRO A 157 7.73 18.39 13.78
CA PRO A 157 6.63 18.37 12.83
C PRO A 157 7.00 19.07 11.53
N ILE A 158 6.60 18.49 10.41
CA ILE A 158 6.77 19.08 9.09
C ILE A 158 5.85 20.30 9.00
N THR A 159 6.38 21.45 8.58
CA THR A 159 5.63 22.70 8.48
C THR A 159 5.17 22.99 7.04
N ALA A 160 4.28 23.97 6.88
CA ALA A 160 3.93 24.47 5.54
C ALA A 160 5.13 25.09 4.82
N ALA A 161 6.07 25.72 5.55
CA ALA A 161 7.29 26.29 4.98
C ALA A 161 8.22 25.19 4.44
N ASP A 162 8.36 24.09 5.19
CA ASP A 162 9.08 22.89 4.76
C ASP A 162 8.51 22.32 3.44
N CYS A 163 7.19 22.31 3.29
CA CYS A 163 6.52 21.84 2.08
C CYS A 163 6.71 22.81 0.90
N LEU A 164 6.68 24.12 1.15
CA LEU A 164 6.93 25.13 0.12
C LEU A 164 8.38 25.07 -0.40
N GLU A 165 9.35 24.85 0.48
CA GLU A 165 10.76 24.67 0.10
C GLU A 165 10.92 23.44 -0.82
N ARG A 166 10.26 22.33 -0.48
CA ARG A 166 10.25 21.12 -1.31
C ARG A 166 9.61 21.32 -2.67
N LEU A 167 8.50 22.05 -2.75
CA LEU A 167 7.87 22.41 -4.03
C LEU A 167 8.78 23.31 -4.87
N THR A 168 9.50 24.25 -4.23
CA THR A 168 10.48 25.10 -4.91
C THR A 168 11.66 24.30 -5.45
N GLU A 169 12.08 23.26 -4.75
CA GLU A 169 13.10 22.34 -5.26
C GLU A 169 12.56 21.49 -6.42
N ALA A 170 11.31 21.02 -6.32
CA ALA A 170 10.65 20.32 -7.41
C ALA A 170 10.56 21.17 -8.70
N ASP A 171 10.36 22.49 -8.59
CA ASP A 171 10.41 23.41 -9.75
C ASP A 171 11.76 23.34 -10.48
N ARG A 172 12.87 23.15 -9.75
CA ARG A 172 14.21 23.02 -10.33
C ARG A 172 14.41 21.64 -10.94
N VAL A 173 14.06 20.59 -10.21
CA VAL A 173 14.24 19.19 -10.63
C VAL A 173 13.43 18.88 -11.89
N PHE A 174 12.21 19.40 -11.98
CA PHE A 174 11.28 19.12 -13.09
C PHE A 174 11.19 20.27 -14.10
N ALA A 175 12.16 21.19 -14.12
CA ALA A 175 12.11 22.40 -14.93
C ALA A 175 11.86 22.15 -16.42
N ASP A 176 12.42 21.07 -16.99
CA ASP A 176 12.28 20.74 -18.41
C ASP A 176 10.86 20.32 -18.79
N TRP A 177 10.11 19.70 -17.86
CA TRP A 177 8.71 19.33 -18.06
C TRP A 177 7.75 20.47 -17.70
N LEU A 178 8.12 21.31 -16.73
CA LEU A 178 7.29 22.42 -16.26
C LEU A 178 7.31 23.62 -17.20
N ARG A 179 8.47 23.94 -17.78
CA ARG A 179 8.66 25.14 -18.63
C ARG A 179 7.71 25.20 -19.84
N PRO A 180 7.50 24.12 -20.62
CA PRO A 180 6.55 24.13 -21.74
C PRO A 180 5.10 24.33 -21.31
N LEU A 181 4.76 23.97 -20.06
CA LEU A 181 3.41 24.08 -19.52
C LEU A 181 3.11 25.46 -18.92
N HIS A 182 4.13 26.30 -18.72
CA HIS A 182 4.03 27.57 -18.00
C HIS A 182 3.37 27.42 -16.61
N ARG A 183 3.73 26.36 -15.89
CA ARG A 183 3.19 26.01 -14.56
C ARG A 183 4.32 25.65 -13.60
N THR A 184 4.08 25.87 -12.32
CA THR A 184 4.97 25.45 -11.23
C THR A 184 4.67 24.02 -10.78
N ALA A 185 5.57 23.43 -10.01
CA ALA A 185 5.37 22.16 -9.34
C ALA A 185 4.16 22.21 -8.39
N ALA A 186 3.94 23.34 -7.70
CA ALA A 186 2.75 23.55 -6.87
C ALA A 186 1.46 23.54 -7.70
N ASP A 187 1.45 24.21 -8.86
CA ASP A 187 0.31 24.21 -9.77
C ASP A 187 -0.01 22.80 -10.26
N ILE A 188 1.02 22.02 -10.60
CA ILE A 188 0.86 20.65 -11.09
C ILE A 188 0.45 19.70 -9.96
N ALA A 189 1.06 19.77 -8.79
CA ALA A 189 0.74 18.92 -7.63
C ALA A 189 -0.69 19.17 -7.13
N GLY A 190 -1.16 20.42 -7.19
CA GLY A 190 -2.53 20.80 -6.81
C GLY A 190 -2.81 20.71 -5.31
N ALA A 191 -1.77 20.80 -4.47
CA ALA A 191 -1.92 20.79 -3.02
C ALA A 191 -1.26 22.00 -2.37
N GLU A 192 -2.02 22.64 -1.48
CA GLU A 192 -1.54 23.71 -0.62
C GLU A 192 -0.47 23.17 0.35
N PRO A 193 0.63 23.91 0.59
CA PRO A 193 1.71 23.46 1.47
C PRO A 193 1.26 23.08 2.88
N SER A 194 0.23 23.73 3.43
CA SER A 194 -0.33 23.39 4.75
C SER A 194 -1.01 22.03 4.76
N ARG A 195 -1.85 21.74 3.76
CA ARG A 195 -2.52 20.43 3.63
C ARG A 195 -1.51 19.31 3.39
N MET A 196 -0.45 19.62 2.64
CA MET A 196 0.65 18.70 2.43
C MET A 196 1.39 18.40 3.74
N ALA A 197 1.69 19.42 4.54
CA ALA A 197 2.32 19.25 5.84
C ALA A 197 1.48 18.36 6.76
N ASP A 198 0.16 18.58 6.81
CA ASP A 198 -0.76 17.74 7.59
C ASP A 198 -0.69 16.27 7.14
N ALA A 199 -0.76 16.01 5.82
CA ALA A 199 -0.66 14.67 5.26
C ALA A 199 0.69 13.99 5.58
N LEU A 200 1.80 14.70 5.39
CA LEU A 200 3.15 14.15 5.65
C LEU A 200 3.36 13.88 7.14
N ASN A 201 2.80 14.69 8.03
CA ASN A 201 2.86 14.45 9.48
C ASN A 201 2.08 13.19 9.90
N HIS A 202 1.01 12.82 9.17
CA HIS A 202 0.31 11.55 9.42
C HIS A 202 1.18 10.32 9.07
N MET A 203 2.00 10.45 8.02
CA MET A 203 2.92 9.41 7.53
C MET A 203 4.24 9.35 8.31
N HIS A 204 4.58 10.40 9.05
CA HIS A 204 5.83 10.57 9.77
C HIS A 204 6.17 9.37 10.68
N HIS A 205 7.45 9.00 10.81
CA HIS A 205 7.89 7.83 11.60
C HIS A 205 7.53 7.92 13.09
N ALA A 206 7.41 9.13 13.64
CA ALA A 206 6.95 9.34 15.02
C ALA A 206 5.47 8.96 15.24
N SER A 207 4.66 8.90 14.17
CA SER A 207 3.29 8.40 14.23
C SER A 207 3.32 6.92 14.63
N ARG A 208 2.52 6.51 15.62
CA ARG A 208 2.34 5.09 15.99
C ARG A 208 1.28 4.38 15.15
N ARG A 209 0.69 5.08 14.19
CA ARG A 209 -0.33 4.51 13.31
C ARG A 209 0.28 3.40 12.45
N LEU A 210 -0.51 2.37 12.22
CA LEU A 210 -0.22 1.27 11.29
C LEU A 210 -1.06 1.34 10.01
N THR A 211 -2.06 2.22 9.99
CA THR A 211 -2.87 2.58 8.82
C THR A 211 -3.14 4.09 8.80
N LEU A 212 -3.28 4.65 7.60
CA LEU A 212 -3.68 6.04 7.36
C LEU A 212 -5.20 6.18 7.11
N CYS A 213 -5.91 5.05 6.99
CA CYS A 213 -7.33 5.05 6.66
C CYS A 213 -8.18 5.64 7.80
N ASP A 214 -9.24 6.35 7.41
CA ASP A 214 -10.22 6.85 8.36
C ASP A 214 -11.13 5.73 8.90
N ALA A 215 -11.92 6.06 9.93
CA ALA A 215 -12.81 5.09 10.54
C ALA A 215 -13.84 4.52 9.55
N VAL A 216 -14.36 5.35 8.63
CA VAL A 216 -15.41 4.98 7.67
C VAL A 216 -14.92 3.90 6.71
N LEU A 217 -13.70 4.04 6.21
CA LEU A 217 -13.07 3.06 5.35
C LEU A 217 -12.74 1.76 6.10
N LEU A 218 -12.29 1.85 7.36
CA LEU A 218 -12.08 0.65 8.18
C LEU A 218 -13.38 -0.11 8.46
N ASP A 219 -14.49 0.60 8.66
CA ASP A 219 -15.82 -0.02 8.79
C ASP A 219 -16.23 -0.70 7.47
N ASN A 220 -16.04 -0.04 6.34
CA ASN A 220 -16.32 -0.62 5.03
C ASN A 220 -15.51 -1.91 4.77
N VAL A 221 -14.22 -1.92 5.10
CA VAL A 221 -13.37 -3.13 4.97
C VAL A 221 -13.94 -4.29 5.77
N VAL A 222 -14.38 -4.04 7.01
CA VAL A 222 -14.98 -5.06 7.88
C VAL A 222 -16.31 -5.57 7.31
N ASP A 223 -17.19 -4.67 6.86
CA ASP A 223 -18.50 -5.03 6.32
C ASP A 223 -18.40 -5.85 5.03
N LEU A 224 -17.47 -5.48 4.14
CA LEU A 224 -17.22 -6.23 2.91
C LEU A 224 -16.56 -7.59 3.18
N ALA A 225 -15.65 -7.66 4.16
CA ALA A 225 -15.08 -8.93 4.61
C ALA A 225 -16.17 -9.84 5.21
N ARG A 226 -17.04 -9.30 6.07
CA ARG A 226 -18.17 -10.04 6.65
C ARG A 226 -19.11 -10.57 5.57
N THR A 227 -19.54 -9.71 4.65
CA THR A 227 -20.43 -10.10 3.53
C THR A 227 -19.82 -11.25 2.71
N THR A 228 -18.53 -11.16 2.43
CA THR A 228 -17.78 -12.18 1.69
C THR A 228 -17.73 -13.53 2.43
N ILE A 229 -17.64 -13.49 3.77
CA ILE A 229 -17.63 -14.67 4.63
C ILE A 229 -19.03 -15.29 4.70
N ASP A 230 -20.05 -14.48 5.01
CA ASP A 230 -21.45 -14.91 5.19
C ASP A 230 -22.02 -15.52 3.90
N GLU A 231 -21.72 -14.93 2.75
CA GLU A 231 -22.16 -15.44 1.44
C GLU A 231 -21.23 -16.53 0.87
N GLN A 232 -20.19 -16.92 1.59
CA GLN A 232 -19.25 -17.97 1.22
C GLN A 232 -18.59 -17.78 -0.16
N VAL A 233 -18.30 -16.53 -0.55
CA VAL A 233 -17.62 -16.24 -1.82
C VAL A 233 -16.20 -16.85 -1.81
N PRO A 234 -15.84 -17.74 -2.74
CA PRO A 234 -14.59 -18.49 -2.65
C PRO A 234 -13.36 -17.61 -2.90
N GLY A 235 -12.28 -17.85 -2.17
CA GLY A 235 -10.98 -17.19 -2.39
C GLY A 235 -10.45 -16.45 -1.17
N ASP A 236 -9.16 -16.12 -1.26
CA ASP A 236 -8.39 -15.42 -0.23
C ASP A 236 -8.66 -13.90 -0.24
N PHE A 237 -8.13 -13.21 0.77
CA PHE A 237 -8.08 -11.75 0.79
C PHE A 237 -6.69 -11.25 0.43
N ILE A 238 -6.59 -10.10 -0.25
CA ILE A 238 -5.31 -9.44 -0.55
C ILE A 238 -5.41 -7.93 -0.39
N GLU A 239 -4.31 -7.33 0.04
CA GLU A 239 -4.05 -5.90 -0.03
C GLU A 239 -2.76 -5.66 -0.82
N THR A 240 -2.79 -4.73 -1.77
CA THR A 240 -1.63 -4.31 -2.58
C THR A 240 -1.25 -2.88 -2.21
N GLY A 241 -0.17 -2.74 -1.46
CA GLY A 241 0.24 -1.52 -0.78
C GLY A 241 -0.31 -1.54 0.63
N VAL A 242 0.55 -1.89 1.58
CA VAL A 242 0.14 -2.19 2.97
C VAL A 242 0.71 -1.20 3.98
N TRP A 243 1.73 -0.43 3.58
CA TRP A 243 2.50 0.44 4.47
C TRP A 243 2.97 -0.36 5.70
N ARG A 244 2.44 -0.05 6.88
CA ARG A 244 2.75 -0.72 8.16
C ARG A 244 1.86 -1.91 8.49
N GLY A 245 0.96 -2.28 7.58
CA GLY A 245 0.12 -3.49 7.61
C GLY A 245 -1.21 -3.35 8.35
N GLY A 246 -1.63 -2.15 8.76
CA GLY A 246 -2.78 -1.97 9.63
C GLY A 246 -4.11 -2.51 9.07
N VAL A 247 -4.40 -2.24 7.80
CA VAL A 247 -5.65 -2.75 7.17
C VAL A 247 -5.55 -4.25 6.92
N THR A 248 -4.38 -4.78 6.58
CA THR A 248 -4.19 -6.21 6.37
C THR A 248 -4.33 -6.99 7.69
N ILE A 249 -3.87 -6.41 8.81
CA ILE A 249 -4.12 -6.92 10.16
C ILE A 249 -5.62 -6.93 10.45
N LEU A 250 -6.37 -5.90 10.07
CA LEU A 250 -7.82 -5.84 10.24
C LEU A 250 -8.56 -6.89 9.41
N LEU A 251 -8.14 -7.13 8.15
CA LEU A 251 -8.67 -8.20 7.31
C LEU A 251 -8.42 -9.58 7.96
N ARG A 252 -7.20 -9.82 8.47
CA ARG A 252 -6.88 -11.06 9.19
C ARG A 252 -7.70 -11.19 10.47
N ALA A 253 -7.91 -10.10 11.20
CA ALA A 253 -8.76 -10.08 12.39
C ALA A 253 -10.22 -10.42 12.06
N ALA A 254 -10.77 -9.89 10.95
CA ALA A 254 -12.13 -10.17 10.50
C ALA A 254 -12.35 -11.66 10.22
N LEU A 255 -11.40 -12.34 9.57
CA LEU A 255 -11.47 -13.81 9.39
C LEU A 255 -11.56 -14.53 10.74
N SER A 256 -10.76 -14.12 11.74
CA SER A 256 -10.85 -14.70 13.09
C SER A 256 -12.16 -14.38 13.80
N ALA A 257 -12.61 -13.13 13.73
CA ALA A 257 -13.81 -12.63 14.40
C ALA A 257 -15.07 -13.36 13.92
N PHE A 258 -15.17 -13.56 12.60
CA PHE A 258 -16.31 -14.18 11.94
C PHE A 258 -16.12 -15.70 11.69
N GLY A 259 -15.10 -16.31 12.30
CA GLY A 259 -14.93 -17.76 12.31
C GLY A 259 -14.45 -18.41 11.01
N ASP A 260 -13.88 -17.64 10.09
CA ASP A 260 -13.23 -18.20 8.92
C ASP A 260 -11.85 -18.78 9.26
N ALA A 261 -11.74 -20.10 9.11
CA ALA A 261 -10.52 -20.87 9.33
C ALA A 261 -9.80 -21.28 8.02
N SER A 262 -10.30 -20.87 6.86
CA SER A 262 -9.91 -21.42 5.56
C SER A 262 -9.09 -20.45 4.69
N ARG A 263 -9.44 -19.16 4.69
CA ARG A 263 -8.85 -18.15 3.82
C ARG A 263 -7.51 -17.67 4.34
N ASN A 264 -6.60 -17.38 3.42
CA ASN A 264 -5.39 -16.61 3.69
C ASN A 264 -5.66 -15.10 3.55
N VAL A 265 -4.77 -14.30 4.13
CA VAL A 265 -4.63 -12.88 3.84
C VAL A 265 -3.25 -12.64 3.25
N TRP A 266 -3.22 -12.07 2.05
CA TRP A 266 -2.00 -11.76 1.31
C TRP A 266 -1.58 -10.30 1.55
N VAL A 267 -0.31 -10.14 1.91
CA VAL A 267 0.37 -8.87 2.21
C VAL A 267 1.31 -8.57 1.04
N ALA A 268 0.87 -7.81 0.05
CA ALA A 268 1.68 -7.50 -1.14
C ALA A 268 2.18 -6.05 -1.08
N ASP A 269 3.51 -5.88 -1.03
CA ASP A 269 4.15 -4.57 -0.93
C ASP A 269 5.61 -4.66 -1.40
N SER A 270 6.17 -3.54 -1.83
CA SER A 270 7.59 -3.42 -2.13
C SER A 270 8.44 -3.54 -0.86
N PHE A 271 7.88 -3.16 0.29
CA PHE A 271 8.57 -2.88 1.55
C PHE A 271 9.73 -1.89 1.39
N ALA A 272 9.60 -1.03 0.37
CA ALA A 272 10.59 -0.06 -0.07
C ALA A 272 9.95 1.30 -0.44
N GLY A 273 8.65 1.49 -0.15
CA GLY A 273 7.89 2.67 -0.53
C GLY A 273 7.40 2.63 -1.98
N LEU A 274 7.03 3.80 -2.51
CA LEU A 274 6.45 3.94 -3.84
C LEU A 274 7.51 3.90 -4.95
N PRO A 275 7.24 3.26 -6.10
CA PRO A 275 8.14 3.32 -7.24
C PRO A 275 8.21 4.75 -7.77
N ALA A 276 9.37 5.14 -8.31
CA ALA A 276 9.58 6.46 -8.90
C ALA A 276 8.84 6.55 -10.23
N PRO A 277 7.84 7.44 -10.38
CA PRO A 277 7.11 7.61 -11.64
C PRO A 277 7.99 8.26 -12.70
N ASP A 278 7.77 7.91 -13.97
CA ASP A 278 8.38 8.62 -15.09
C ASP A 278 7.68 9.98 -15.29
N PRO A 279 8.37 11.13 -15.11
CA PRO A 279 7.77 12.45 -15.31
C PRO A 279 7.30 12.71 -16.75
N ALA A 280 7.79 11.96 -17.74
CA ALA A 280 7.28 12.02 -19.11
C ALA A 280 5.92 11.33 -19.26
N VAL A 281 5.58 10.39 -18.37
CA VAL A 281 4.30 9.68 -18.36
C VAL A 281 3.31 10.37 -17.43
N ASP A 282 3.71 10.66 -16.19
CA ASP A 282 2.86 11.34 -15.22
C ASP A 282 3.67 12.31 -14.34
N LEU A 283 3.80 13.55 -14.81
CA LEU A 283 4.54 14.61 -14.13
C LEU A 283 4.01 14.90 -12.72
N ARG A 284 2.69 14.77 -12.50
CA ARG A 284 2.08 15.02 -11.19
C ARG A 284 2.52 13.99 -10.17
N GLU A 285 2.46 12.70 -10.52
CA GLU A 285 2.93 11.62 -9.65
C GLU A 285 4.44 11.75 -9.39
N ALA A 286 5.24 12.10 -10.41
CA ALA A 286 6.68 12.32 -10.24
C ALA A 286 7.01 13.46 -9.24
N ILE A 287 6.27 14.58 -9.31
CA ILE A 287 6.42 15.69 -8.36
C ILE A 287 6.01 15.24 -6.95
N TRP A 288 4.88 14.55 -6.80
CA TRP A 288 4.44 14.02 -5.50
C TRP A 288 5.44 13.03 -4.91
N HIS A 289 5.97 12.11 -5.72
CA HIS A 289 7.00 11.17 -5.31
C HIS A 289 8.25 11.88 -4.80
N HIS A 290 8.73 12.90 -5.52
CA HIS A 290 9.88 13.71 -5.09
C HIS A 290 9.63 14.39 -3.74
N VAL A 291 8.46 15.02 -3.58
CA VAL A 291 8.10 15.75 -2.35
C VAL A 291 7.94 14.79 -1.15
N MET A 292 7.33 13.63 -1.35
CA MET A 292 7.14 12.61 -0.31
C MET A 292 8.43 11.84 0.01
N GLY A 293 9.30 11.59 -0.98
CA GLY A 293 10.56 10.87 -0.80
C GLY A 293 11.49 11.53 0.22
N ALA A 294 11.39 12.85 0.40
CA ALA A 294 12.15 13.60 1.38
C ALA A 294 11.80 13.29 2.85
N VAL A 295 10.71 12.56 3.12
CA VAL A 295 10.29 12.22 4.49
C VAL A 295 10.35 10.73 4.81
N ASP A 296 10.69 9.88 3.82
CA ASP A 296 10.72 8.40 3.89
C ASP A 296 9.47 7.78 4.58
N GLY A 297 8.36 8.51 4.64
CA GLY A 297 7.23 8.22 5.54
C GLY A 297 6.36 7.04 5.09
N LEU A 298 6.42 6.73 3.80
CA LEU A 298 5.71 5.59 3.20
C LEU A 298 6.58 4.33 3.11
N ARG A 299 7.87 4.42 3.44
CA ARG A 299 8.71 3.24 3.51
C ARG A 299 8.44 2.49 4.80
N SER A 300 8.12 1.21 4.67
CA SER A 300 8.04 0.28 5.78
C SER A 300 8.82 -0.98 5.42
N ASP A 301 9.59 -1.52 6.36
CA ASP A 301 10.29 -2.77 6.13
C ASP A 301 9.42 -3.99 6.48
N LEU A 302 9.66 -5.10 5.79
CA LEU A 302 8.93 -6.36 5.97
C LEU A 302 9.00 -6.88 7.41
N ALA A 303 10.10 -6.64 8.13
CA ALA A 303 10.26 -7.10 9.50
C ALA A 303 9.32 -6.34 10.46
N GLY A 304 9.19 -5.02 10.29
CA GLY A 304 8.28 -4.16 11.04
C GLY A 304 6.82 -4.51 10.79
N VAL A 305 6.45 -4.82 9.54
CA VAL A 305 5.08 -5.30 9.24
C VAL A 305 4.81 -6.64 9.93
N ARG A 306 5.74 -7.60 9.85
CA ARG A 306 5.64 -8.88 10.58
C ARG A 306 5.51 -8.68 12.09
N GLU A 307 6.28 -7.76 12.65
CA GLU A 307 6.23 -7.43 14.08
C GLU A 307 4.87 -6.83 14.47
N SER A 308 4.28 -5.98 13.62
CA SER A 308 2.93 -5.45 13.82
C SER A 308 1.86 -6.55 13.84
N PHE A 309 1.93 -7.52 12.92
CA PHE A 309 1.07 -8.71 12.97
C PHE A 309 1.31 -9.55 14.24
N ALA A 310 2.56 -9.73 14.65
CA ALA A 310 2.92 -10.52 15.82
C ALA A 310 2.40 -9.89 17.12
N ARG A 311 2.54 -8.56 17.27
CA ARG A 311 2.00 -7.79 18.40
C ARG A 311 0.48 -7.84 18.48
N ALA A 312 -0.20 -7.91 17.33
CA ALA A 312 -1.65 -8.12 17.27
C ALA A 312 -2.06 -9.58 17.60
N GLY A 313 -1.12 -10.51 17.75
CA GLY A 313 -1.40 -11.94 17.92
C GLY A 313 -1.99 -12.61 16.68
N LEU A 314 -1.74 -12.03 15.49
CA LEU A 314 -2.39 -12.42 14.23
C LEU A 314 -1.40 -12.89 13.15
N LEU A 315 -0.11 -13.03 13.49
CA LEU A 315 0.88 -13.61 12.59
C LEU A 315 0.83 -15.15 12.65
N ASP A 316 0.25 -15.78 11.64
CA ASP A 316 0.23 -17.24 11.48
C ASP A 316 0.50 -17.64 10.02
N ARG A 317 0.44 -18.95 9.73
CA ARG A 317 0.65 -19.50 8.37
C ARG A 317 -0.34 -19.01 7.31
N ARG A 318 -1.45 -18.37 7.71
CA ARG A 318 -2.46 -17.81 6.82
C ARG A 318 -2.18 -16.36 6.45
N VAL A 319 -1.16 -15.73 7.05
CA VAL A 319 -0.62 -14.44 6.61
C VAL A 319 0.52 -14.70 5.64
N ARG A 320 0.31 -14.38 4.36
CA ARG A 320 1.23 -14.72 3.27
C ARG A 320 1.80 -13.43 2.68
N PHE A 321 3.12 -13.30 2.67
CA PHE A 321 3.79 -12.08 2.22
C PHE A 321 4.28 -12.21 0.77
N LEU A 322 4.11 -11.17 -0.03
CA LEU A 322 4.63 -11.01 -1.38
C LEU A 322 5.55 -9.79 -1.43
N PRO A 323 6.81 -9.91 -0.99
CA PRO A 323 7.76 -8.80 -1.00
C PRO A 323 8.30 -8.54 -2.40
N GLY A 324 8.14 -7.30 -2.86
CA GLY A 324 8.65 -6.84 -4.15
C GLY A 324 7.64 -5.98 -4.89
N TRP A 325 8.04 -5.45 -6.04
CA TRP A 325 7.17 -4.64 -6.87
C TRP A 325 5.99 -5.47 -7.39
N PHE A 326 4.84 -4.83 -7.57
CA PHE A 326 3.63 -5.52 -8.01
C PHE A 326 3.79 -6.20 -9.37
N ALA A 327 4.54 -5.57 -10.29
CA ALA A 327 4.81 -6.11 -11.62
C ALA A 327 5.61 -7.43 -11.57
N ASP A 328 6.46 -7.59 -10.55
CA ASP A 328 7.30 -8.77 -10.38
C ASP A 328 6.57 -9.88 -9.59
N THR A 329 5.70 -9.50 -8.65
CA THR A 329 5.16 -10.43 -7.65
C THR A 329 3.74 -10.89 -7.94
N LEU A 330 2.84 -10.01 -8.38
CA LEU A 330 1.42 -10.34 -8.53
C LEU A 330 1.12 -11.32 -9.68
N PRO A 331 1.74 -11.21 -10.87
CA PRO A 331 1.45 -12.15 -11.97
C PRO A 331 1.76 -13.60 -11.63
N ALA A 332 2.84 -13.85 -10.88
CA ALA A 332 3.27 -15.20 -10.47
C ALA A 332 2.83 -15.57 -9.05
N ALA A 333 2.04 -14.73 -8.37
CA ALA A 333 1.60 -14.98 -7.01
C ALA A 333 0.84 -16.33 -6.94
N PRO A 334 1.14 -17.21 -5.96
CA PRO A 334 0.49 -18.51 -5.83
C PRO A 334 -0.90 -18.38 -5.18
N ILE A 335 -1.74 -17.55 -5.78
CA ILE A 335 -3.12 -17.24 -5.39
C ILE A 335 -4.03 -17.87 -6.43
N GLU A 336 -4.86 -18.83 -6.04
CA GLU A 336 -5.82 -19.47 -6.95
C GLU A 336 -7.04 -18.58 -7.20
N ARG A 337 -7.66 -18.10 -6.12
CA ARG A 337 -8.87 -17.27 -6.15
C ARG A 337 -8.81 -16.21 -5.06
N LEU A 338 -9.44 -15.08 -5.35
CA LEU A 338 -9.64 -13.99 -4.39
C LEU A 338 -11.14 -13.80 -4.17
N ALA A 339 -11.51 -13.46 -2.94
CA ALA A 339 -12.87 -13.06 -2.59
C ALA A 339 -12.95 -11.56 -2.27
N LEU A 340 -11.84 -10.97 -1.82
CA LEU A 340 -11.71 -9.54 -1.58
C LEU A 340 -10.29 -9.09 -1.97
N MET A 341 -10.20 -8.04 -2.78
CA MET A 341 -8.94 -7.37 -3.09
C MET A 341 -9.04 -5.88 -2.79
N ARG A 342 -8.10 -5.36 -1.99
CA ARG A 342 -7.94 -3.93 -1.71
C ARG A 342 -6.71 -3.40 -2.46
N LEU A 343 -6.94 -2.38 -3.29
CA LEU A 343 -5.92 -1.70 -4.09
C LEU A 343 -5.59 -0.37 -3.43
N ASP A 344 -4.35 -0.21 -2.97
CA ASP A 344 -3.85 0.95 -2.21
C ASP A 344 -2.40 1.24 -2.59
N GLY A 345 -2.17 1.34 -3.91
CA GLY A 345 -0.84 1.49 -4.50
C GLY A 345 -0.55 2.90 -5.00
N ASP A 346 -1.47 3.85 -4.74
CA ASP A 346 -1.51 5.26 -5.15
C ASP A 346 -1.51 5.51 -6.67
N TRP A 347 -0.50 4.99 -7.37
CA TRP A 347 -0.18 5.32 -8.74
C TRP A 347 -1.04 4.61 -9.77
N TYR A 348 -1.12 5.24 -10.96
CA TYR A 348 -1.73 4.63 -12.14
C TYR A 348 -1.16 3.23 -12.40
N GLU A 349 0.17 3.11 -12.48
CA GLU A 349 0.84 1.86 -12.84
C GLU A 349 0.59 0.77 -11.79
N SER A 350 0.76 1.11 -10.50
CA SER A 350 0.47 0.21 -9.37
C SER A 350 -0.95 -0.37 -9.47
N THR A 351 -1.93 0.50 -9.68
CA THR A 351 -3.35 0.14 -9.79
C THR A 351 -3.62 -0.71 -11.02
N ARG A 352 -3.06 -0.31 -12.18
CA ARG A 352 -3.24 -1.00 -13.46
C ARG A 352 -2.68 -2.43 -13.42
N VAL A 353 -1.47 -2.60 -12.90
CA VAL A 353 -0.79 -3.89 -12.74
C VAL A 353 -1.55 -4.81 -11.78
N ALA A 354 -2.00 -4.27 -10.63
CA ALA A 354 -2.77 -5.05 -9.67
C ALA A 354 -4.11 -5.52 -10.25
N LEU A 355 -4.82 -4.66 -10.99
CA LEU A 355 -6.06 -5.05 -11.68
C LEU A 355 -5.82 -6.15 -12.71
N ASP A 356 -4.81 -6.02 -13.58
CA ASP A 356 -4.49 -7.03 -14.59
C ASP A 356 -4.16 -8.39 -13.97
N ALA A 357 -3.38 -8.41 -12.89
CA ALA A 357 -2.92 -9.65 -12.27
C ALA A 357 -3.99 -10.33 -11.41
N LEU A 358 -4.81 -9.55 -10.69
CA LEU A 358 -5.65 -10.05 -9.59
C LEU A 358 -7.13 -10.13 -9.95
N TYR A 359 -7.67 -9.18 -10.73
CA TYR A 359 -9.11 -9.17 -11.04
C TYR A 359 -9.60 -10.42 -11.81
N PRO A 360 -8.81 -11.05 -12.70
CA PRO A 360 -9.17 -12.34 -13.30
C PRO A 360 -9.35 -13.45 -12.26
N ARG A 361 -8.65 -13.37 -11.12
CA ARG A 361 -8.70 -14.34 -10.02
C ARG A 361 -9.78 -14.02 -8.98
N LEU A 362 -10.35 -12.82 -9.02
CA LEU A 362 -11.47 -12.43 -8.15
C LEU A 362 -12.70 -13.28 -8.51
N SER A 363 -13.27 -13.95 -7.52
CA SER A 363 -14.47 -14.75 -7.70
C SER A 363 -15.69 -13.88 -8.00
N PRO A 364 -16.65 -14.37 -8.80
CA PRO A 364 -17.98 -13.77 -8.88
C PRO A 364 -18.57 -13.61 -7.47
N GLY A 365 -19.19 -12.46 -7.21
CA GLY A 365 -19.64 -12.04 -5.89
C GLY A 365 -18.57 -11.38 -5.01
N GLY A 366 -17.28 -11.43 -5.37
CA GLY A 366 -16.19 -10.82 -4.61
C GLY A 366 -16.10 -9.31 -4.76
N PHE A 367 -15.29 -8.66 -3.91
CA PHE A 367 -15.18 -7.19 -3.87
C PHE A 367 -13.80 -6.69 -4.31
N VAL A 368 -13.81 -5.55 -4.99
CA VAL A 368 -12.64 -4.71 -5.21
C VAL A 368 -12.84 -3.42 -4.43
N ILE A 369 -11.94 -3.13 -3.49
CA ILE A 369 -11.82 -1.84 -2.82
C ILE A 369 -10.69 -1.08 -3.50
N VAL A 370 -10.92 0.17 -3.88
CA VAL A 370 -9.92 1.08 -4.42
C VAL A 370 -9.78 2.24 -3.45
N ASP A 371 -8.63 2.32 -2.80
CA ASP A 371 -8.41 3.30 -1.75
C ASP A 371 -8.25 4.71 -2.30
N ASP A 372 -7.52 4.84 -3.40
CA ASP A 372 -6.98 6.12 -3.87
C ASP A 372 -7.80 6.78 -4.99
N TYR A 373 -9.02 6.30 -5.25
CA TYR A 373 -9.80 6.73 -6.42
C TYR A 373 -10.09 8.25 -6.42
N GLY A 374 -10.34 8.83 -5.26
CA GLY A 374 -10.60 10.25 -5.08
C GLY A 374 -9.35 11.11 -4.89
N LEU A 375 -8.16 10.50 -4.80
CA LEU A 375 -6.91 11.23 -4.68
C LEU A 375 -6.51 11.84 -6.02
N PRO A 376 -5.71 12.93 -6.01
CA PRO A 376 -5.17 13.52 -7.23
C PRO A 376 -4.01 12.68 -7.80
N THR A 377 -4.21 11.38 -7.95
CA THR A 377 -3.28 10.42 -8.57
C THR A 377 -3.89 9.87 -9.86
N GLY A 378 -3.13 9.06 -10.59
CA GLY A 378 -3.64 8.34 -11.75
C GLY A 378 -4.49 7.11 -11.42
N CYS A 379 -4.78 6.82 -10.14
CA CYS A 379 -5.57 5.65 -9.71
C CYS A 379 -6.96 5.58 -10.37
N ALA A 380 -7.75 6.66 -10.31
CA ALA A 380 -9.07 6.69 -10.95
C ALA A 380 -9.00 6.40 -12.45
N ARG A 381 -8.02 6.99 -13.14
CA ARG A 381 -7.79 6.75 -14.58
C ARG A 381 -7.52 5.26 -14.84
N ALA A 382 -6.65 4.62 -14.05
CA ALA A 382 -6.36 3.19 -14.21
C ALA A 382 -7.59 2.31 -13.99
N VAL A 383 -8.41 2.62 -12.98
CA VAL A 383 -9.66 1.90 -12.71
C VAL A 383 -10.67 2.06 -13.84
N ASP A 384 -10.90 3.30 -14.28
CA ASP A 384 -11.90 3.61 -15.30
C ASP A 384 -11.51 2.99 -16.65
N GLU A 385 -10.24 3.09 -17.05
CA GLU A 385 -9.73 2.47 -18.28
C GLU A 385 -9.81 0.94 -18.23
N TYR A 386 -9.42 0.32 -17.11
CA TYR A 386 -9.51 -1.13 -16.95
C TYR A 386 -10.95 -1.61 -17.06
N ARG A 387 -11.88 -0.94 -16.36
CA ARG A 387 -13.31 -1.28 -16.37
C ARG A 387 -13.91 -1.12 -17.77
N ALA A 388 -13.57 -0.03 -18.47
CA ALA A 388 -14.02 0.18 -19.84
C ALA A 388 -13.49 -0.90 -20.79
N ALA A 389 -12.21 -1.24 -20.69
CA ALA A 389 -11.57 -2.26 -21.53
C ALA A 389 -12.16 -3.67 -21.32
N HIS A 390 -12.65 -3.97 -20.11
CA HIS A 390 -13.20 -5.28 -19.74
C HIS A 390 -14.74 -5.32 -19.69
N GLY A 391 -15.41 -4.22 -20.06
CA GLY A 391 -16.88 -4.14 -20.03
C GLY A 391 -17.48 -4.31 -18.63
N ILE A 392 -16.79 -3.82 -17.59
CA ILE A 392 -17.25 -3.91 -16.20
C ILE A 392 -18.19 -2.73 -15.91
N ASP A 393 -19.50 -3.00 -15.88
CA ASP A 393 -20.56 -2.03 -15.62
C ASP A 393 -21.07 -2.06 -14.17
N ALA A 394 -20.54 -2.95 -13.33
CA ALA A 394 -20.89 -3.07 -11.92
C ALA A 394 -20.78 -1.71 -11.18
N PRO A 395 -21.79 -1.29 -10.39
CA PRO A 395 -21.80 0.03 -9.77
C PRO A 395 -20.55 0.30 -8.92
N LEU A 396 -19.99 1.50 -9.09
CA LEU A 396 -18.89 2.00 -8.26
C LEU A 396 -19.48 2.76 -7.06
N THR A 397 -19.37 2.17 -5.88
CA THR A 397 -19.94 2.72 -4.64
C THR A 397 -18.88 3.53 -3.91
N ARG A 398 -19.18 4.79 -3.62
CA ARG A 398 -18.32 5.67 -2.83
C ARG A 398 -18.38 5.31 -1.34
N VAL A 399 -17.21 5.19 -0.70
CA VAL A 399 -17.08 4.97 0.75
C VAL A 399 -16.91 6.30 1.47
N ASN A 400 -15.95 7.10 1.04
CA ASN A 400 -15.66 8.43 1.61
C ASN A 400 -15.17 9.39 0.50
N GLY A 401 -14.42 10.43 0.87
CA GLY A 401 -13.84 11.39 -0.10
C GLY A 401 -12.82 10.74 -1.05
N GLN A 402 -12.22 9.62 -0.65
CA GLN A 402 -11.08 8.97 -1.29
C GLN A 402 -11.46 7.63 -1.93
N ALA A 403 -12.02 6.71 -1.14
CA ALA A 403 -12.17 5.33 -1.52
C ALA A 403 -13.52 5.04 -2.18
N VAL A 404 -13.48 4.07 -3.08
CA VAL A 404 -14.65 3.47 -3.72
C VAL A 404 -14.51 1.94 -3.68
N TYR A 405 -15.61 1.23 -3.89
CA TYR A 405 -15.56 -0.21 -4.13
C TYR A 405 -16.58 -0.62 -5.20
N TRP A 406 -16.39 -1.81 -5.77
CA TRP A 406 -17.46 -2.49 -6.49
C TRP A 406 -17.47 -3.98 -6.21
N ARG A 407 -18.62 -4.59 -6.45
CA ARG A 407 -18.80 -6.04 -6.37
C ARG A 407 -18.71 -6.65 -7.76
N LYS A 408 -17.94 -7.71 -7.94
CA LYS A 408 -17.90 -8.49 -9.19
C LYS A 408 -19.24 -9.23 -9.36
N PRO A 409 -19.95 -9.07 -10.49
CA PRO A 409 -21.20 -9.79 -10.74
C PRO A 409 -21.01 -11.32 -10.71
N TRP A 410 -22.10 -12.05 -10.41
CA TRP A 410 -22.15 -13.52 -10.37
C TRP A 410 -22.03 -14.18 -11.75
#